data_AF-A0AA42S4Y4-F1
#
_entry.id   AF-A0AA42S4Y4-F1
#
_cell.length_a   1.000
_cell.length_b   1.000
_cell.length_c   1.000
_cell.angle_alpha   90.00
_cell.angle_beta   90.00
_cell.angle_gamma   90.00
#
_symmetry.space_group_name_H-M   'P 1'
#
loop_
_entity.id
_entity.type
_entity.pdbx_description
1 polymer ?
#
loop_
_entity_poly.entity_id
_entity_poly.type
_entity_poly.pdbx_seq_one_letter_code
_entity_poly.pdbx_strand_id
1 'polypeptide(L)'
;MESYYLDWVNLLLRWAHIITGIAWIGTSFYFVMLDNSLEKPQDAESLDKGVGGEQWAVHGGGFYNMQKYAVQPKKLPEHLHWSFWESYSTWLTGFALFTVSYLWNASTYLIDRSKMDWQPGTAVAVALAFFVVFWIVYDGICRLFGRGKHGDTIVGVLVAVFIALASWLACHWFAGRAAFLLVGAMMATTMSGNVFFWIIPGQRKNVAAMRAGKPVDPVHGQRGKQRSVHNTYFTLPVVFTMMSNHYSFTYTHQYNWIVLLLIMLGGAAIRQFFVVRHRFKLGNARNPLPYVLLGVAVLGLTIVWMRPAPVGASAAVAAPAEVAFAKVRHVFDQRCLLCHGEQVQMKNVRLDSVEQISVHAQAVYQQVVVSKIMPMANSTGMTDDERALIGAWFQAGAKTR
;
A
#
# COMPACT_ATOMS: atom_id res chain seq x y z
N MET A 1 -6.53 -19.95 -26.54
CA MET A 1 -7.60 -18.92 -26.60
C MET A 1 -8.03 -18.47 -25.20
N GLU A 2 -8.33 -19.37 -24.27
CA GLU A 2 -8.68 -19.01 -22.88
C GLU A 2 -7.58 -18.21 -22.16
N SER A 3 -6.31 -18.66 -22.23
CA SER A 3 -5.17 -17.93 -21.66
C SER A 3 -5.02 -16.52 -22.23
N TYR A 4 -5.22 -16.34 -23.54
CA TYR A 4 -5.16 -15.04 -24.21
C TYR A 4 -6.20 -14.05 -23.66
N TYR A 5 -7.44 -14.49 -23.46
CA TYR A 5 -8.48 -13.63 -22.88
C TYR A 5 -8.20 -13.33 -21.41
N LEU A 6 -7.70 -14.28 -20.63
CA LEU A 6 -7.30 -14.06 -19.25
C LEU A 6 -6.17 -13.05 -19.13
N ASP A 7 -5.18 -13.08 -20.03
CA ASP A 7 -4.09 -12.10 -20.09
C ASP A 7 -4.64 -10.68 -20.37
N TRP A 8 -5.56 -10.55 -21.33
CA TRP A 8 -6.23 -9.27 -21.61
C TRP A 8 -7.06 -8.77 -20.41
N VAL A 9 -7.83 -9.64 -19.77
CA VAL A 9 -8.60 -9.28 -18.57
C VAL A 9 -7.65 -8.83 -17.45
N ASN A 10 -6.53 -9.53 -17.25
CA ASN A 10 -5.52 -9.15 -16.25
C ASN A 10 -4.93 -7.77 -16.55
N LEU A 11 -4.56 -7.52 -17.81
CA LEU A 11 -4.03 -6.24 -18.27
C LEU A 11 -5.04 -5.11 -18.07
N LEU A 12 -6.27 -5.29 -18.55
CA LEU A 12 -7.32 -4.28 -18.50
C LEU A 12 -7.72 -3.95 -17.05
N LEU A 13 -7.81 -4.95 -16.16
CA LEU A 13 -8.10 -4.71 -14.75
C LEU A 13 -6.99 -3.93 -14.04
N ARG A 14 -5.72 -4.29 -14.28
CA ARG A 14 -4.58 -3.53 -13.72
C ARG A 14 -4.56 -2.11 -14.24
N TRP A 15 -4.78 -1.94 -15.54
CA TRP A 15 -4.76 -0.63 -16.17
C TRP A 15 -5.90 0.27 -15.65
N ALA A 16 -7.12 -0.26 -15.59
CA ALA A 16 -8.26 0.43 -15.00
C ALA A 16 -8.02 0.80 -13.53
N HIS A 17 -7.42 -0.09 -12.75
CA HIS A 17 -7.09 0.20 -11.36
C HIS A 17 -6.08 1.33 -11.20
N ILE A 18 -5.03 1.36 -12.03
CA ILE A 18 -4.04 2.44 -12.02
C ILE A 18 -4.69 3.78 -12.40
N ILE A 19 -5.51 3.80 -13.47
CA ILE A 19 -6.19 5.02 -13.93
C ILE A 19 -7.08 5.59 -12.82
N THR A 20 -7.93 4.75 -12.23
CA THR A 20 -8.87 5.16 -11.17
C THR A 20 -8.12 5.59 -9.90
N GLY A 21 -7.05 4.87 -9.52
CA GLY A 21 -6.19 5.22 -8.40
C GLY A 21 -5.50 6.58 -8.58
N ILE A 22 -4.98 6.88 -9.77
CA ILE A 22 -4.40 8.19 -10.10
C ILE A 22 -5.47 9.28 -9.99
N ALA A 23 -6.66 9.06 -10.55
CA ALA A 23 -7.75 10.02 -10.48
C ALA A 23 -8.13 10.32 -9.03
N TRP A 24 -8.25 9.30 -8.19
CA TRP A 24 -8.64 9.50 -6.79
C TRP A 24 -7.55 10.17 -5.95
N ILE A 25 -6.31 9.67 -6.03
CA ILE A 25 -5.19 10.22 -5.26
C ILE A 25 -4.86 11.64 -5.72
N GLY A 26 -4.85 11.87 -7.04
CA GLY A 26 -4.63 13.19 -7.62
C GLY A 26 -5.65 14.21 -7.13
N THR A 27 -6.94 13.87 -7.21
CA THR A 27 -8.03 14.71 -6.69
C THR A 27 -7.91 14.94 -5.18
N SER A 28 -7.56 13.92 -4.40
CA SER A 28 -7.33 14.07 -2.96
C SER A 28 -6.19 15.04 -2.65
N PHE A 29 -5.06 14.92 -3.35
CA PHE A 29 -3.93 15.82 -3.16
C PHE A 29 -4.25 17.25 -3.57
N TYR A 30 -4.99 17.41 -4.67
CA TYR A 30 -5.47 18.71 -5.13
C TYR A 30 -6.38 19.38 -4.10
N PHE A 31 -7.41 18.69 -3.59
CA PHE A 31 -8.31 19.28 -2.60
C PHE A 31 -7.61 19.62 -1.28
N VAL A 32 -6.65 18.79 -0.84
CA VAL A 32 -5.83 19.12 0.34
C VAL A 32 -4.97 20.34 0.09
N MET A 33 -4.40 20.50 -1.11
CA MET A 33 -3.65 21.69 -1.48
C MET A 33 -4.56 22.93 -1.49
N LEU A 34 -5.71 22.85 -2.17
CA LEU A 34 -6.71 23.92 -2.24
C LEU A 34 -7.13 24.35 -0.84
N ASP A 35 -7.62 23.43 -0.01
CA ASP A 35 -8.12 23.73 1.35
C ASP A 35 -7.05 24.36 2.26
N ASN A 36 -5.78 24.01 2.07
CA ASN A 36 -4.67 24.56 2.86
C ASN A 36 -4.05 25.83 2.25
N SER A 37 -4.53 26.26 1.07
CA SER A 37 -4.05 27.44 0.34
C SER A 37 -5.11 28.54 0.22
N LEU A 38 -6.29 28.37 0.83
CA LEU A 38 -7.33 29.39 0.85
C LEU A 38 -6.92 30.58 1.72
N GLU A 39 -7.07 31.78 1.18
CA GLU A 39 -6.89 33.05 1.88
C GLU A 39 -8.25 33.68 2.18
N LYS A 40 -8.32 34.52 3.20
CA LYS A 40 -9.57 35.25 3.48
C LYS A 40 -9.80 36.27 2.34
N PRO A 41 -10.98 36.31 1.72
CA PRO A 41 -11.27 37.29 0.68
C PRO A 41 -11.11 38.71 1.21
N GLN A 42 -10.55 39.59 0.37
CA GLN A 42 -10.32 41.00 0.71
C GLN A 42 -11.41 41.92 0.14
N ASP A 43 -12.12 41.46 -0.89
CA ASP A 43 -13.17 42.25 -1.52
C ASP A 43 -14.50 42.14 -0.76
N ALA A 44 -15.25 43.25 -0.75
CA ALA A 44 -16.52 43.33 -0.03
C ALA A 44 -17.60 42.42 -0.62
N GLU A 45 -17.55 42.13 -1.93
CA GLU A 45 -18.55 41.31 -2.61
C GLU A 45 -18.47 39.84 -2.17
N SER A 46 -17.27 39.25 -2.14
CA SER A 46 -17.03 37.88 -1.66
C SER A 46 -17.37 37.74 -0.19
N LEU A 47 -17.05 38.75 0.63
CA LEU A 47 -17.44 38.79 2.05
C LEU A 47 -18.97 38.83 2.20
N ASP A 48 -19.66 39.67 1.44
CA ASP A 48 -21.12 39.73 1.44
C ASP A 48 -21.75 38.40 0.99
N LYS A 49 -21.16 37.70 0.01
CA LYS A 49 -21.59 36.36 -0.42
C LYS A 49 -21.40 35.27 0.64
N GLY A 50 -20.66 35.54 1.73
CA GLY A 50 -20.36 34.56 2.78
C GLY A 50 -19.19 33.63 2.45
N VAL A 51 -18.28 34.06 1.56
CA VAL A 51 -17.05 33.34 1.24
C VAL A 51 -16.13 33.38 2.45
N GLY A 52 -15.77 32.20 2.96
CA GLY A 52 -14.86 32.05 4.11
C GLY A 52 -13.39 31.98 3.72
N GLY A 53 -13.12 31.58 2.49
CA GLY A 53 -11.79 31.59 1.90
C GLY A 53 -11.83 31.42 0.39
N GLU A 54 -10.87 32.00 -0.31
CA GLU A 54 -10.73 31.89 -1.76
C GLU A 54 -9.29 31.62 -2.19
N GLN A 55 -9.14 31.10 -3.40
CA GLN A 55 -7.85 30.96 -4.07
C GLN A 55 -7.99 31.35 -5.54
N TRP A 56 -7.09 32.23 -5.98
CA TRP A 56 -6.90 32.54 -7.38
C TRP A 56 -5.79 31.67 -7.97
N ALA A 57 -6.05 31.06 -9.13
CA ALA A 57 -5.07 30.26 -9.85
C ALA A 57 -5.12 30.54 -11.35
N VAL A 58 -3.99 30.39 -12.02
CA VAL A 58 -3.88 30.48 -13.49
C VAL A 58 -3.56 29.11 -14.06
N HIS A 59 -4.31 28.67 -15.07
CA HIS A 59 -4.02 27.44 -15.80
C HIS A 59 -4.62 27.49 -17.21
N GLY A 60 -3.92 26.95 -18.20
CA GLY A 60 -4.41 26.88 -19.58
C GLY A 60 -4.74 28.25 -20.22
N GLY A 61 -4.12 29.33 -19.76
CA GLY A 61 -4.39 30.69 -20.25
C GLY A 61 -5.59 31.40 -19.61
N GLY A 62 -6.29 30.76 -18.66
CA GLY A 62 -7.41 31.34 -17.92
C GLY A 62 -7.13 31.52 -16.42
N PHE A 63 -8.00 32.29 -15.76
CA PHE A 63 -7.99 32.52 -14.32
C PHE A 63 -9.15 31.78 -13.64
N TYR A 64 -8.87 31.06 -12.57
CA TYR A 64 -9.83 30.39 -11.71
C TYR A 64 -9.91 31.12 -10.38
N ASN A 65 -11.13 31.49 -9.97
CA ASN A 65 -11.42 31.89 -8.58
C ASN A 65 -12.20 30.76 -7.91
N MET A 66 -11.54 30.06 -6.99
CA MET A 66 -12.12 28.98 -6.21
C MET A 66 -12.56 29.51 -4.85
N GLN A 67 -13.86 29.60 -4.63
CA GLN A 67 -14.44 30.14 -3.39
C GLN A 67 -15.03 29.04 -2.53
N LYS A 68 -14.64 29.00 -1.25
CA LYS A 68 -15.18 28.10 -0.24
C LYS A 68 -16.05 28.88 0.75
N TYR A 69 -17.30 28.46 0.88
CA TYR A 69 -18.28 29.05 1.79
C TYR A 69 -18.11 28.44 3.19
N ALA A 70 -18.15 29.28 4.23
CA ALA A 70 -17.91 28.85 5.60
C ALA A 70 -19.05 28.00 6.18
N VAL A 71 -20.29 28.32 5.80
CA VAL A 71 -21.50 27.64 6.29
C VAL A 71 -22.41 27.25 5.14
N GLN A 72 -23.00 28.23 4.47
CA GLN A 72 -23.87 28.02 3.31
C GLN A 72 -23.76 29.20 2.32
N PRO A 73 -23.83 28.97 1.01
CA PRO A 73 -23.96 30.04 0.04
C PRO A 73 -25.35 30.70 0.13
N LYS A 74 -25.47 31.99 -0.20
CA LYS A 74 -26.76 32.70 -0.26
C LYS A 74 -27.76 32.01 -1.20
N LYS A 75 -27.26 31.47 -2.31
CA LYS A 75 -28.04 30.66 -3.26
C LYS A 75 -27.31 29.34 -3.49
N LEU A 76 -27.94 28.24 -3.10
CA LEU A 76 -27.39 26.91 -3.35
C LEU A 76 -27.63 26.52 -4.83
N PRO A 77 -26.58 26.14 -5.60
CA PRO A 77 -26.76 25.66 -6.96
C PRO A 77 -27.62 24.40 -7.04
N GLU A 78 -28.37 24.25 -8.13
CA GLU A 78 -29.20 23.05 -8.38
C GLU A 78 -28.33 21.81 -8.61
N HIS A 79 -27.27 21.99 -9.41
CA HIS A 79 -26.30 20.96 -9.74
C HIS A 79 -25.07 21.06 -8.84
N LEU A 80 -24.85 20.02 -8.04
CA LEU A 80 -23.65 19.86 -7.22
C LEU A 80 -22.85 18.67 -7.74
N HIS A 81 -21.54 18.87 -7.91
CA HIS A 81 -20.63 17.77 -8.19
C HIS A 81 -20.33 16.98 -6.92
N TRP A 82 -20.39 15.65 -7.00
CA TRP A 82 -20.14 14.76 -5.87
C TRP A 82 -18.94 13.86 -6.19
N SER A 83 -17.78 14.19 -5.63
CA SER A 83 -16.52 13.48 -5.88
C SER A 83 -16.41 12.17 -5.08
N PHE A 84 -17.17 11.14 -5.48
CA PHE A 84 -17.10 9.80 -4.87
C PHE A 84 -16.74 8.69 -5.85
N TRP A 85 -16.97 8.90 -7.15
CA TRP A 85 -16.76 7.87 -8.16
C TRP A 85 -15.30 7.45 -8.27
N GLU A 86 -14.36 8.36 -8.05
CA GLU A 86 -12.94 8.09 -8.06
C GLU A 86 -12.56 7.11 -6.93
N SER A 87 -13.13 7.30 -5.74
CA SER A 87 -12.93 6.39 -4.59
C SER A 87 -13.57 5.02 -4.83
N TYR A 88 -14.80 4.99 -5.33
CA TYR A 88 -15.55 3.75 -5.50
C TYR A 88 -14.98 2.90 -6.64
N SER A 89 -14.66 3.53 -7.77
CA SER A 89 -14.04 2.84 -8.91
C SER A 89 -12.65 2.30 -8.56
N THR A 90 -11.84 3.05 -7.81
CA THR A 90 -10.54 2.55 -7.32
C THR A 90 -10.71 1.32 -6.43
N TRP A 91 -11.69 1.34 -5.52
CA TRP A 91 -11.96 0.21 -4.64
C TRP A 91 -12.48 -1.01 -5.39
N LEU A 92 -13.46 -0.82 -6.28
CA LEU A 92 -14.04 -1.91 -7.08
C LEU A 92 -12.98 -2.59 -7.95
N THR A 93 -12.18 -1.80 -8.67
CA THR A 93 -11.10 -2.33 -9.52
C THR A 93 -9.99 -2.98 -8.70
N GLY A 94 -9.62 -2.40 -7.55
CA GLY A 94 -8.60 -2.94 -6.65
C GLY A 94 -9.03 -4.24 -5.99
N PHE A 95 -10.27 -4.31 -5.52
CA PHE A 95 -10.84 -5.51 -4.92
C PHE A 95 -11.01 -6.64 -5.96
N ALA A 96 -11.45 -6.31 -7.18
CA ALA A 96 -11.49 -7.25 -8.28
C ALA A 96 -10.09 -7.80 -8.61
N LEU A 97 -9.08 -6.92 -8.70
CA LEU A 97 -7.70 -7.31 -8.96
C LEU A 97 -7.12 -8.19 -7.83
N PHE A 98 -7.39 -7.86 -6.57
CA PHE A 98 -7.00 -8.66 -5.42
C PHE A 98 -7.67 -10.04 -5.43
N THR A 99 -8.96 -10.10 -5.77
CA THR A 99 -9.71 -11.35 -5.88
C THR A 99 -9.10 -12.27 -6.93
N VAL A 100 -8.89 -11.78 -8.15
CA VAL A 100 -8.33 -12.58 -9.24
C VAL A 100 -6.87 -12.96 -8.98
N SER A 101 -6.07 -12.04 -8.43
CA SER A 101 -4.62 -12.25 -8.30
C SER A 101 -4.21 -13.03 -7.05
N TYR A 102 -4.97 -12.96 -5.95
CA TYR A 102 -4.59 -13.56 -4.66
C TYR A 102 -5.63 -14.54 -4.13
N LEU A 103 -6.93 -14.23 -4.23
CA LEU A 103 -7.95 -15.09 -3.63
C LEU A 103 -8.23 -16.33 -4.49
N TRP A 104 -8.25 -16.19 -5.83
CA TRP A 104 -8.51 -17.30 -6.75
C TRP A 104 -7.47 -18.43 -6.66
N ASN A 105 -6.19 -18.08 -6.43
CA ASN A 105 -5.10 -19.04 -6.25
C ASN A 105 -4.37 -18.80 -4.92
N ALA A 106 -5.14 -18.84 -3.84
CA ALA A 106 -4.67 -18.54 -2.48
C ALA A 106 -3.52 -19.45 -2.02
N SER A 107 -3.51 -20.73 -2.40
CA SER A 107 -2.43 -21.67 -2.07
C SER A 107 -1.05 -21.19 -2.53
N THR A 108 -0.99 -20.47 -3.66
CA THR A 108 0.26 -20.01 -4.25
C THR A 108 0.61 -18.59 -3.84
N TYR A 109 -0.38 -17.70 -3.79
CA TYR A 109 -0.13 -16.27 -3.63
C TYR A 109 -0.41 -15.72 -2.25
N LEU A 110 -1.26 -16.39 -1.45
CA LEU A 110 -1.71 -15.91 -0.14
C LEU A 110 -1.05 -16.68 1.01
N ILE A 111 -0.92 -17.99 0.88
CA ILE A 111 -0.47 -18.90 1.93
C ILE A 111 1.03 -19.16 1.82
N ASP A 112 1.72 -19.16 2.96
CA ASP A 112 3.07 -19.70 3.14
C ASP A 112 2.99 -20.76 4.24
N ARG A 113 3.12 -22.03 3.85
CA ARG A 113 2.93 -23.18 4.76
C ARG A 113 3.97 -23.24 5.87
N SER A 114 5.14 -22.60 5.69
CA SER A 114 6.14 -22.51 6.75
C SER A 114 5.70 -21.60 7.90
N LYS A 115 4.70 -20.75 7.66
CA LYS A 115 4.13 -19.85 8.66
C LYS A 115 2.81 -20.38 9.19
N MET A 116 1.85 -20.63 8.29
CA MET A 116 0.52 -21.13 8.61
C MET A 116 0.09 -22.12 7.52
N ASP A 117 -0.18 -23.37 7.90
CA ASP A 117 -0.68 -24.39 6.97
C ASP A 117 -2.22 -24.35 6.90
N TRP A 118 -2.73 -23.30 6.25
CA TRP A 118 -4.16 -23.08 6.12
C TRP A 118 -4.77 -23.83 4.93
N GLN A 119 -6.02 -24.22 5.11
CA GLN A 119 -6.90 -24.49 3.98
C GLN A 119 -7.16 -23.18 3.21
N PRO A 120 -7.21 -23.19 1.86
CA PRO A 120 -7.37 -21.98 1.05
C PRO A 120 -8.56 -21.11 1.44
N GLY A 121 -9.72 -21.71 1.70
CA GLY A 121 -10.92 -20.98 2.12
C GLY A 121 -10.75 -20.23 3.44
N THR A 122 -10.04 -20.82 4.41
CA THR A 122 -9.74 -20.18 5.69
C THR A 122 -8.80 -18.99 5.50
N ALA A 123 -7.75 -19.14 4.69
CA ALA A 123 -6.83 -18.04 4.38
C ALA A 123 -7.55 -16.85 3.73
N VAL A 124 -8.46 -17.13 2.78
CA VAL A 124 -9.31 -16.12 2.13
C VAL A 124 -10.23 -15.45 3.14
N ALA A 125 -10.90 -16.21 4.01
CA ALA A 125 -11.79 -15.67 5.03
C ALA A 125 -11.04 -14.74 6.00
N VAL A 126 -9.86 -15.14 6.47
CA VAL A 126 -9.02 -14.31 7.34
C VAL A 126 -8.55 -13.05 6.59
N ALA A 127 -8.12 -13.17 5.33
CA ALA A 127 -7.71 -12.02 4.51
C ALA A 127 -8.84 -10.99 4.36
N LEU A 128 -10.06 -11.43 4.10
CA LEU A 128 -11.24 -10.54 4.01
C LEU A 128 -11.62 -9.97 5.39
N ALA A 129 -11.45 -10.75 6.46
CA ALA A 129 -11.69 -10.29 7.82
C ALA A 129 -10.78 -9.11 8.20
N PHE A 130 -9.53 -9.05 7.70
CA PHE A 130 -8.68 -7.87 7.91
C PHE A 130 -9.37 -6.58 7.45
N PHE A 131 -10.06 -6.60 6.30
CA PHE A 131 -10.70 -5.39 5.77
C PHE A 131 -11.90 -4.97 6.64
N VAL A 132 -12.74 -5.94 7.01
CA VAL A 132 -13.96 -5.70 7.78
C VAL A 132 -13.64 -5.33 9.22
N VAL A 133 -12.83 -6.14 9.91
CA VAL A 133 -12.45 -5.91 11.31
C VAL A 133 -11.70 -4.60 11.45
N PHE A 134 -10.78 -4.30 10.52
CA PHE A 134 -10.05 -3.05 10.60
C PHE A 134 -10.97 -1.84 10.48
N TRP A 135 -11.89 -1.84 9.52
CA TRP A 135 -12.84 -0.74 9.36
C TRP A 135 -13.74 -0.56 10.60
N ILE A 136 -14.25 -1.66 11.18
CA ILE A 136 -15.10 -1.60 12.39
C ILE A 136 -14.32 -1.02 13.57
N VAL A 137 -13.12 -1.52 13.84
CA VAL A 137 -12.29 -1.04 14.96
C VAL A 137 -11.87 0.41 14.73
N TYR A 138 -11.44 0.76 13.53
CA TYR A 138 -11.09 2.13 13.14
C TYR A 138 -12.29 3.09 13.30
N ASP A 139 -13.48 2.69 12.86
CA ASP A 139 -14.70 3.48 13.02
C ASP A 139 -15.05 3.68 14.49
N GLY A 140 -14.97 2.61 15.28
CA GLY A 140 -15.16 2.63 16.72
C GLY A 140 -14.19 3.60 17.42
N ILE A 141 -12.89 3.50 17.12
CA ILE A 141 -11.85 4.39 17.67
C ILE A 141 -12.20 5.86 17.38
N CYS A 142 -12.53 6.19 16.13
CA CYS A 142 -12.82 7.56 15.75
C CYS A 142 -14.12 8.08 16.40
N ARG A 143 -15.12 7.24 16.58
CA ARG A 143 -16.39 7.63 17.23
C ARG A 143 -16.25 7.82 18.73
N LEU A 144 -15.46 6.98 19.39
CA LEU A 144 -15.26 6.99 20.84
C LEU A 144 -14.26 8.07 21.27
N PHE A 145 -13.14 8.19 20.55
CA PHE A 145 -12.02 9.04 20.96
C PHE A 145 -11.80 10.28 20.08
N GLY A 146 -12.50 10.39 18.95
CA GLY A 146 -12.32 11.51 18.01
C GLY A 146 -12.94 12.84 18.45
N ARG A 147 -13.42 12.96 19.70
CA ARG A 147 -13.99 14.19 20.26
C ARG A 147 -13.06 14.79 21.32
N GLY A 148 -13.07 16.11 21.44
CA GLY A 148 -12.30 16.84 22.46
C GLY A 148 -10.95 17.36 21.99
N LYS A 149 -10.26 18.13 22.84
CA LYS A 149 -9.05 18.91 22.51
C LYS A 149 -7.87 18.07 21.99
N HIS A 150 -7.77 16.81 22.40
CA HIS A 150 -6.71 15.87 22.00
C HIS A 150 -7.24 14.67 21.19
N GLY A 151 -8.49 14.72 20.73
CA GLY A 151 -9.14 13.56 20.11
C GLY A 151 -8.40 13.05 18.87
N ASP A 152 -7.99 13.95 17.98
CA ASP A 152 -7.26 13.58 16.76
C ASP A 152 -5.90 12.92 17.06
N THR A 153 -5.20 13.35 18.12
CA THR A 153 -3.94 12.74 18.54
C THR A 153 -4.17 11.33 19.09
N ILE A 154 -5.18 11.16 19.96
CA ILE A 154 -5.52 9.85 20.53
C ILE A 154 -5.92 8.88 19.42
N VAL A 155 -6.80 9.31 18.51
CA VAL A 155 -7.21 8.51 17.35
C VAL A 155 -6.00 8.15 16.48
N GLY A 156 -5.13 9.12 16.18
CA GLY A 156 -3.92 8.88 15.40
C GLY A 156 -3.01 7.81 16.00
N VAL A 157 -2.76 7.89 17.32
CA VAL A 157 -1.93 6.89 18.03
C VAL A 157 -2.60 5.52 18.04
N LEU A 158 -3.88 5.43 18.41
CA LEU A 158 -4.61 4.16 18.47
C LEU A 158 -4.68 3.47 17.09
N VAL A 159 -4.93 4.25 16.04
CA VAL A 159 -4.94 3.74 14.66
C VAL A 159 -3.55 3.30 14.23
N ALA A 160 -2.49 4.04 14.58
CA ALA A 160 -1.12 3.64 14.27
C ALA A 160 -0.72 2.32 14.98
N VAL A 161 -1.07 2.17 16.27
CA VAL A 161 -0.86 0.92 17.03
C VAL A 161 -1.61 -0.23 16.38
N PHE A 162 -2.85 0.01 15.95
CA PHE A 162 -3.65 -1.03 15.31
C PHE A 162 -3.12 -1.43 13.92
N ILE A 163 -2.62 -0.47 13.12
CA ILE A 163 -1.91 -0.75 11.87
C ILE A 163 -0.63 -1.56 12.15
N ALA A 164 0.10 -1.26 13.21
CA ALA A 164 1.28 -2.02 13.61
C ALA A 164 0.94 -3.47 13.98
N LEU A 165 -0.11 -3.68 14.78
CA LEU A 165 -0.61 -5.01 15.11
C LEU A 165 -1.06 -5.76 13.85
N ALA A 166 -1.85 -5.14 12.98
CA ALA A 166 -2.30 -5.74 11.74
C ALA A 166 -1.13 -6.09 10.81
N SER A 167 -0.12 -5.21 10.71
CA SER A 167 1.09 -5.46 9.91
C SER A 167 1.90 -6.64 10.43
N TRP A 168 2.04 -6.71 11.76
CA TRP A 168 2.68 -7.84 12.43
C TRP A 168 1.93 -9.14 12.15
N LEU A 169 0.62 -9.19 12.40
CA LEU A 169 -0.22 -10.37 12.13
C LEU A 169 -0.15 -10.78 10.66
N ALA A 170 -0.30 -9.83 9.74
CA ALA A 170 -0.25 -10.11 8.31
C ALA A 170 1.08 -10.75 7.90
N CYS A 171 2.20 -10.20 8.38
CA CYS A 171 3.52 -10.69 8.03
C CYS A 171 3.87 -12.06 8.65
N HIS A 172 3.25 -12.41 9.79
CA HIS A 172 3.44 -13.70 10.45
C HIS A 172 2.46 -14.76 9.96
N TRP A 173 1.30 -14.39 9.42
CA TRP A 173 0.29 -15.34 8.98
C TRP A 173 0.29 -15.61 7.48
N PHE A 174 0.61 -14.61 6.66
CA PHE A 174 0.54 -14.70 5.20
C PHE A 174 1.93 -14.73 4.55
N ALA A 175 1.97 -15.14 3.28
CA ALA A 175 3.15 -14.96 2.44
C ALA A 175 3.55 -13.47 2.45
N GLY A 176 4.84 -13.15 2.59
CA GLY A 176 5.29 -11.76 2.80
C GLY A 176 4.80 -10.78 1.72
N ARG A 177 4.78 -11.25 0.47
CA ARG A 177 4.22 -10.54 -0.68
C ARG A 177 2.74 -10.17 -0.49
N ALA A 178 1.92 -11.13 -0.07
CA ALA A 178 0.51 -10.90 0.21
C ALA A 178 0.30 -10.04 1.46
N ALA A 179 1.11 -10.23 2.50
CA ALA A 179 1.01 -9.49 3.75
C ALA A 179 1.07 -7.97 3.54
N PHE A 180 2.06 -7.49 2.76
CA PHE A 180 2.19 -6.07 2.46
C PHE A 180 0.98 -5.54 1.69
N LEU A 181 0.52 -6.30 0.67
CA LEU A 181 -0.65 -5.93 -0.11
C LEU A 181 -1.92 -5.90 0.74
N LEU A 182 -2.11 -6.87 1.65
CA LEU A 182 -3.25 -6.95 2.56
C LEU A 182 -3.33 -5.73 3.48
N VAL A 183 -2.21 -5.32 4.08
CA VAL A 183 -2.16 -4.12 4.93
C VAL A 183 -2.54 -2.87 4.13
N GLY A 184 -2.03 -2.77 2.91
CA GLY A 184 -2.41 -1.70 1.97
C GLY A 184 -3.89 -1.69 1.61
N ALA A 185 -4.42 -2.86 1.22
CA ALA A 185 -5.81 -3.03 0.80
C ALA A 185 -6.78 -2.80 1.97
N MET A 186 -6.40 -3.15 3.18
CA MET A 186 -7.12 -2.88 4.42
C MET A 186 -7.24 -1.36 4.67
N MET A 187 -6.13 -0.62 4.59
CA MET A 187 -6.15 0.84 4.72
C MET A 187 -6.95 1.49 3.58
N ALA A 188 -6.74 1.06 2.33
CA ALA A 188 -7.45 1.58 1.16
C ALA A 188 -8.97 1.31 1.24
N THR A 189 -9.38 0.13 1.70
CA THR A 189 -10.79 -0.20 1.94
C THR A 189 -11.39 0.72 3.00
N THR A 190 -10.63 1.02 4.06
CA THR A 190 -11.06 1.97 5.08
C THR A 190 -11.21 3.39 4.51
N MET A 191 -10.32 3.79 3.61
CA MET A 191 -10.41 5.08 2.93
C MET A 191 -11.68 5.20 2.08
N SER A 192 -12.06 4.15 1.36
CA SER A 192 -13.32 4.13 0.59
C SER A 192 -14.53 4.01 1.50
N GLY A 193 -14.45 3.23 2.59
CA GLY A 193 -15.47 3.17 3.63
C GLY A 193 -15.75 4.53 4.28
N ASN A 194 -14.71 5.34 4.50
CA ASN A 194 -14.85 6.71 4.97
C ASN A 194 -15.69 7.58 4.03
N VAL A 195 -15.47 7.44 2.71
CA VAL A 195 -16.25 8.16 1.69
C VAL A 195 -17.70 7.67 1.69
N PHE A 196 -17.90 6.36 1.67
CA PHE A 196 -19.19 5.71 1.54
C PHE A 196 -20.11 5.89 2.76
N PHE A 197 -19.60 5.67 3.96
CA PHE A 197 -20.44 5.68 5.18
C PHE A 197 -20.56 7.07 5.83
N TRP A 198 -19.53 7.93 5.71
CA TRP A 198 -19.47 9.18 6.49
C TRP A 198 -19.48 10.44 5.64
N ILE A 199 -18.60 10.55 4.64
CA ILE A 199 -18.39 11.81 3.90
C ILE A 199 -19.60 12.11 3.02
N ILE A 200 -19.93 11.24 2.06
CA ILE A 200 -21.03 11.50 1.11
C ILE A 200 -22.39 11.56 1.80
N PRO A 201 -22.76 10.61 2.69
CA PRO A 201 -24.03 10.71 3.41
C PRO A 201 -24.12 11.97 4.27
N GLY A 202 -23.03 12.37 4.94
CA GLY A 202 -22.98 13.60 5.73
C GLY A 202 -23.16 14.87 4.88
N GLN A 203 -22.46 14.94 3.75
CA GLN A 203 -22.61 16.06 2.81
C GLN A 203 -24.03 16.14 2.23
N ARG A 204 -24.64 15.00 1.86
CA ARG A 204 -26.04 14.96 1.39
C ARG A 204 -27.03 15.43 2.45
N LYS A 205 -26.83 15.05 3.72
CA LYS A 205 -27.66 15.56 4.83
C LYS A 205 -27.54 17.06 5.02
N ASN A 206 -26.32 17.60 4.95
CA ASN A 206 -26.08 19.04 5.06
C ASN A 206 -26.76 19.80 3.92
N VAL A 207 -26.61 19.33 2.68
CA VAL A 207 -27.25 19.91 1.50
C VAL A 207 -28.78 19.86 1.62
N ALA A 208 -29.35 18.74 2.08
CA ALA A 208 -30.79 18.62 2.28
C ALA A 208 -31.31 19.57 3.36
N ALA A 209 -30.58 19.76 4.47
CA ALA A 209 -30.94 20.72 5.51
C ALA A 209 -30.93 22.16 4.97
N MET A 210 -29.88 22.54 4.21
CA MET A 210 -29.79 23.86 3.57
C MET A 210 -30.95 24.11 2.61
N ARG A 211 -31.29 23.12 1.75
CA ARG A 211 -32.44 23.22 0.83
C ARG A 211 -33.77 23.38 1.57
N ALA A 212 -33.89 22.79 2.75
CA ALA A 212 -35.08 22.90 3.59
C ALA A 212 -35.10 24.13 4.51
N GLY A 213 -34.10 25.03 4.43
CA GLY A 213 -33.98 26.18 5.34
C GLY A 213 -33.76 25.79 6.81
N LYS A 214 -33.30 24.57 7.07
CA LYS A 214 -33.05 24.04 8.42
C LYS A 214 -31.58 24.28 8.83
N PRO A 215 -31.29 24.44 10.13
CA PRO A 215 -29.92 24.56 10.60
C PRO A 215 -29.10 23.31 10.23
N VAL A 216 -27.87 23.54 9.78
CA VAL A 216 -26.93 22.48 9.40
C VAL A 216 -26.23 21.95 10.64
N ASP A 217 -26.28 20.63 10.86
CA ASP A 217 -25.53 19.98 11.94
C ASP A 217 -24.02 19.97 11.62
N PRO A 218 -23.18 20.69 12.40
CA PRO A 218 -21.74 20.76 12.15
C PRO A 218 -21.04 19.40 12.31
N VAL A 219 -21.64 18.43 13.02
CA VAL A 219 -21.07 17.11 13.26
C VAL A 219 -20.78 16.36 11.95
N HIS A 220 -21.62 16.53 10.92
CA HIS A 220 -21.41 15.89 9.62
C HIS A 220 -20.16 16.41 8.91
N GLY A 221 -19.95 17.73 8.91
CA GLY A 221 -18.77 18.36 8.32
C GLY A 221 -17.49 18.02 9.10
N GLN A 222 -17.56 18.06 10.44
CA GLN A 222 -16.42 17.72 11.31
C GLN A 222 -15.97 16.27 11.13
N ARG A 223 -16.91 15.31 11.13
CA ARG A 223 -16.62 13.90 10.88
C ARG A 223 -16.04 13.70 9.47
N GLY A 224 -16.66 14.30 8.45
CA GLY A 224 -16.17 14.20 7.08
C GLY A 224 -14.73 14.72 6.94
N LYS A 225 -14.43 15.86 7.57
CA LYS A 225 -13.07 16.43 7.60
C LYS A 225 -12.08 15.50 8.29
N GLN A 226 -12.40 14.99 9.47
CA GLN A 226 -11.54 14.05 10.21
C GLN A 226 -11.20 12.82 9.35
N ARG A 227 -12.21 12.20 8.72
CA ARG A 227 -11.98 11.03 7.86
C ARG A 227 -11.15 11.35 6.62
N SER A 228 -11.37 12.52 6.01
CA SER A 228 -10.57 12.99 4.86
C SER A 228 -9.10 13.21 5.25
N VAL A 229 -8.84 13.74 6.44
CA VAL A 229 -7.48 13.89 6.98
C VAL A 229 -6.80 12.52 7.15
N HIS A 230 -7.50 11.53 7.71
CA HIS A 230 -6.94 10.17 7.82
C HIS A 230 -6.64 9.56 6.45
N ASN A 231 -7.55 9.71 5.48
CA ASN A 231 -7.32 9.24 4.11
C ASN A 231 -6.06 9.86 3.49
N THR A 232 -5.81 11.13 3.80
CA THR A 232 -4.62 11.86 3.32
C THR A 232 -3.32 11.23 3.82
N TYR A 233 -3.25 10.83 5.10
CA TYR A 233 -2.05 10.19 5.65
C TYR A 233 -1.90 8.73 5.26
N PHE A 234 -3.00 8.02 4.98
CA PHE A 234 -2.94 6.65 4.47
C PHE A 234 -2.45 6.57 3.01
N THR A 235 -2.59 7.63 2.22
CA THR A 235 -2.29 7.59 0.78
C THR A 235 -0.88 7.09 0.45
N LEU A 236 0.18 7.69 1.01
CA LEU A 236 1.56 7.29 0.69
C LEU A 236 1.91 5.88 1.20
N PRO A 237 1.54 5.49 2.44
CA PRO A 237 1.57 4.10 2.88
C PRO A 237 0.89 3.12 1.92
N VAL A 238 -0.33 3.41 1.48
CA VAL A 238 -1.09 2.56 0.55
C VAL A 238 -0.35 2.46 -0.79
N VAL A 239 0.10 3.56 -1.37
CA VAL A 239 0.85 3.55 -2.64
C VAL A 239 2.09 2.67 -2.54
N PHE A 240 2.86 2.78 -1.45
CA PHE A 240 4.02 1.91 -1.22
C PHE A 240 3.61 0.43 -1.17
N THR A 241 2.59 0.07 -0.37
CA THR A 241 2.16 -1.33 -0.27
C THR A 241 1.69 -1.92 -1.59
N MET A 242 1.02 -1.14 -2.44
CA MET A 242 0.60 -1.57 -3.78
C MET A 242 1.79 -1.79 -4.73
N MET A 243 2.85 -1.00 -4.57
CA MET A 243 4.08 -1.10 -5.36
C MET A 243 5.10 -2.12 -4.79
N SER A 244 4.95 -2.52 -3.53
CA SER A 244 5.93 -3.34 -2.80
C SER A 244 6.29 -4.66 -3.48
N ASN A 245 5.40 -5.21 -4.31
CA ASN A 245 5.63 -6.41 -5.10
C ASN A 245 6.83 -6.30 -6.06
N HIS A 246 7.24 -5.08 -6.41
CA HIS A 246 8.42 -4.81 -7.24
C HIS A 246 9.74 -4.78 -6.45
N TYR A 247 9.66 -4.79 -5.12
CA TYR A 247 10.81 -4.60 -4.22
C TYR A 247 10.84 -5.70 -3.16
N SER A 248 11.16 -6.92 -3.62
CA SER A 248 11.08 -8.13 -2.79
C SER A 248 11.91 -8.12 -1.52
N PHE A 249 13.03 -7.42 -1.50
CA PHE A 249 13.87 -7.26 -0.32
C PHE A 249 13.12 -6.65 0.87
N THR A 250 12.03 -5.91 0.63
CA THR A 250 11.23 -5.31 1.71
C THR A 250 10.38 -6.32 2.46
N TYR A 251 9.74 -7.26 1.74
CA TYR A 251 8.83 -8.23 2.34
C TYR A 251 9.48 -9.58 2.68
N THR A 252 10.69 -9.84 2.16
CA THR A 252 11.48 -11.05 2.47
C THR A 252 12.43 -10.86 3.65
N HIS A 253 12.63 -9.62 4.12
CA HIS A 253 13.42 -9.36 5.31
C HIS A 253 12.81 -10.06 6.55
N GLN A 254 13.66 -10.60 7.44
CA GLN A 254 13.22 -11.28 8.67
C GLN A 254 12.31 -10.40 9.56
N TYR A 255 12.51 -9.08 9.52
CA TYR A 255 11.71 -8.08 10.23
C TYR A 255 10.84 -7.27 9.26
N ASN A 256 10.28 -7.90 8.23
CA ASN A 256 9.48 -7.25 7.18
C ASN A 256 8.37 -6.33 7.70
N TRP A 257 7.69 -6.68 8.81
CA TRP A 257 6.67 -5.83 9.41
C TRP A 257 7.24 -4.52 9.97
N ILE A 258 8.47 -4.53 10.52
CA ILE A 258 9.16 -3.31 10.97
C ILE A 258 9.55 -2.47 9.76
N VAL A 259 10.11 -3.10 8.72
CA VAL A 259 10.44 -2.42 7.45
C VAL A 259 9.21 -1.71 6.90
N LEU A 260 8.06 -2.39 6.88
CA LEU A 260 6.80 -1.83 6.44
C LEU A 260 6.43 -0.60 7.27
N LEU A 261 6.45 -0.69 8.60
CA LEU A 261 6.10 0.41 9.49
C LEU A 261 7.03 1.62 9.35
N LEU A 262 8.34 1.41 9.20
CA LEU A 262 9.30 2.50 9.00
C LEU A 262 9.07 3.22 7.67
N ILE A 263 8.78 2.49 6.60
CA ILE A 263 8.46 3.09 5.30
C ILE A 263 7.12 3.85 5.38
N MET A 264 6.11 3.30 6.04
CA MET A 264 4.83 3.99 6.26
C MET A 264 5.01 5.28 7.08
N LEU A 265 5.82 5.24 8.14
CA LEU A 265 6.15 6.41 8.96
C LEU A 265 6.87 7.49 8.12
N GLY A 266 7.87 7.09 7.33
CA GLY A 266 8.56 7.99 6.41
C GLY A 266 7.59 8.63 5.40
N GLY A 267 6.71 7.83 4.81
CA GLY A 267 5.65 8.30 3.91
C GLY A 267 4.69 9.28 4.60
N ALA A 268 4.20 8.97 5.79
CA ALA A 268 3.30 9.85 6.55
C ALA A 268 3.98 11.18 6.93
N ALA A 269 5.25 11.16 7.32
CA ALA A 269 6.03 12.36 7.62
C ALA A 269 6.27 13.24 6.39
N ILE A 270 6.61 12.63 5.24
CA ILE A 270 6.71 13.35 3.95
C ILE A 270 5.36 13.93 3.56
N ARG A 271 4.27 13.18 3.76
CA ARG A 271 2.91 13.72 3.48
C ARG A 271 2.61 14.92 4.36
N GLN A 272 3.00 14.87 5.63
CA GLN A 272 2.81 15.98 6.57
C GLN A 272 3.54 17.25 6.12
N PHE A 273 4.74 17.12 5.57
CA PHE A 273 5.45 18.24 4.97
C PHE A 273 4.59 18.92 3.89
N PHE A 274 4.04 18.17 2.94
CA PHE A 274 3.22 18.74 1.87
C PHE A 274 1.94 19.40 2.39
N VAL A 275 1.27 18.78 3.37
CA VAL A 275 0.06 19.35 3.99
C VAL A 275 0.36 20.70 4.66
N VAL A 276 1.46 20.79 5.42
CA VAL A 276 1.81 21.99 6.18
C VAL A 276 2.45 23.07 5.29
N ARG A 277 3.16 22.69 4.22
CA ARG A 277 3.84 23.61 3.29
C ARG A 277 2.91 24.68 2.72
N HIS A 278 1.68 24.32 2.38
CA HIS A 278 0.71 25.28 1.82
C HIS A 278 0.35 26.37 2.84
N ARG A 279 0.05 25.98 4.09
CA ARG A 279 -0.22 26.93 5.17
C ARG A 279 1.00 27.74 5.59
N PHE A 280 2.20 27.17 5.53
CA PHE A 280 3.44 27.88 5.81
C PHE A 280 3.69 29.02 4.83
N LYS A 281 3.41 28.81 3.52
CA LYS A 281 3.51 29.88 2.51
C LYS A 281 2.59 31.07 2.80
N LEU A 282 1.47 30.82 3.47
CA LEU A 282 0.52 31.85 3.91
C LEU A 282 0.85 32.44 5.29
N GLY A 283 1.96 32.04 5.93
CA GLY A 283 2.30 32.47 7.30
C GLY A 283 1.46 31.82 8.41
N ASN A 284 0.58 30.87 8.07
CA ASN A 284 -0.41 30.28 8.98
C ASN A 284 0.05 28.95 9.63
N ALA A 285 1.32 28.59 9.47
CA ALA A 285 1.90 27.40 10.08
C ALA A 285 3.40 27.57 10.36
N ARG A 286 3.94 26.69 11.20
CA ARG A 286 5.38 26.59 11.43
C ARG A 286 6.09 26.00 10.22
N ASN A 287 7.42 26.21 10.14
CA ASN A 287 8.26 25.66 9.08
C ASN A 287 8.04 24.13 8.94
N PRO A 288 7.65 23.63 7.75
CA PRO A 288 7.38 22.22 7.53
C PRO A 288 8.64 21.36 7.35
N LEU A 289 9.82 21.97 7.14
CA LEU A 289 11.08 21.25 6.88
C LEU A 289 11.40 20.12 7.88
N PRO A 290 11.14 20.24 9.20
CA PRO A 290 11.39 19.15 10.14
C PRO A 290 10.65 17.85 9.77
N TYR A 291 9.46 17.92 9.16
CA TYR A 291 8.70 16.73 8.78
C TYR A 291 9.33 15.96 7.62
N VAL A 292 9.82 16.67 6.58
CA VAL A 292 10.50 16.00 5.47
C VAL A 292 11.86 15.48 5.91
N LEU A 293 12.59 16.21 6.75
CA LEU A 293 13.85 15.74 7.32
C LEU A 293 13.67 14.49 8.18
N LEU A 294 12.60 14.44 9.00
CA LEU A 294 12.24 13.24 9.75
C LEU A 294 11.95 12.07 8.80
N GLY A 295 11.15 12.29 7.76
CA GLY A 295 10.83 11.25 6.78
C GLY A 295 12.08 10.72 6.06
N VAL A 296 12.95 11.61 5.60
CA VAL A 296 14.23 11.25 4.95
C VAL A 296 15.16 10.54 5.93
N ALA A 297 15.26 10.99 7.18
CA ALA A 297 16.08 10.35 8.20
C ALA A 297 15.59 8.94 8.52
N VAL A 298 14.29 8.73 8.72
CA VAL A 298 13.69 7.41 8.96
C VAL A 298 13.98 6.47 7.79
N LEU A 299 13.79 6.92 6.55
CA LEU A 299 14.09 6.11 5.36
C LEU A 299 15.59 5.82 5.21
N GLY A 300 16.45 6.82 5.43
CA GLY A 300 17.91 6.66 5.38
C GLY A 300 18.42 5.67 6.42
N LEU A 301 17.94 5.76 7.67
CA LEU A 301 18.26 4.80 8.73
C LEU A 301 17.76 3.40 8.38
N THR A 302 16.57 3.29 7.78
CA THR A 302 16.03 2.01 7.32
C THR A 302 16.93 1.37 6.26
N ILE A 303 17.41 2.16 5.29
CA ILE A 303 18.36 1.69 4.25
C ILE A 303 19.66 1.18 4.88
N VAL A 304 20.23 1.94 5.81
CA VAL A 304 21.48 1.56 6.51
C VAL A 304 21.28 0.29 7.34
N TRP A 305 20.14 0.16 8.02
CA TRP A 305 19.81 -1.01 8.83
C TRP A 305 19.57 -2.26 7.99
N MET A 306 18.89 -2.12 6.85
CA MET A 306 18.61 -3.22 5.91
C MET A 306 19.79 -3.60 5.01
N ARG A 307 20.99 -3.04 5.25
CA ARG A 307 22.17 -3.39 4.47
C ARG A 307 22.34 -4.91 4.44
N PRO A 308 22.53 -5.52 3.26
CA PRO A 308 22.81 -6.94 3.18
C PRO A 308 24.03 -7.26 4.04
N ALA A 309 23.97 -8.34 4.82
CA ALA A 309 25.17 -8.86 5.43
C ALA A 309 26.19 -9.10 4.30
N PRO A 310 27.45 -8.63 4.42
CA PRO A 310 28.45 -8.98 3.45
C PRO A 310 28.45 -10.50 3.35
N VAL A 311 28.25 -11.01 2.13
CA VAL A 311 28.53 -12.41 1.84
C VAL A 311 30.04 -12.49 1.99
N GLY A 312 30.50 -12.67 3.22
CA GLY A 312 31.91 -12.91 3.48
C GLY A 312 32.28 -14.05 2.56
N ALA A 313 33.35 -13.87 1.78
CA ALA A 313 34.14 -15.02 1.36
C ALA A 313 34.32 -15.81 2.64
N SER A 314 33.57 -16.91 2.76
CA SER A 314 33.52 -17.67 4.00
C SER A 314 34.96 -17.91 4.38
N ALA A 315 35.35 -17.47 5.58
CA ALA A 315 36.66 -17.74 6.14
C ALA A 315 37.01 -19.17 5.78
N ALA A 316 38.06 -19.35 4.96
CA ALA A 316 38.50 -20.58 4.33
C ALA A 316 37.81 -21.81 4.93
N VAL A 317 36.59 -22.11 4.45
CA VAL A 317 35.99 -23.40 4.70
C VAL A 317 36.91 -24.31 3.93
N ALA A 318 37.63 -25.18 4.67
CA ALA A 318 38.43 -26.25 4.11
C ALA A 318 37.73 -26.74 2.84
N ALA A 319 38.46 -26.73 1.71
CA ALA A 319 37.94 -26.92 0.35
C ALA A 319 36.61 -27.69 0.38
N PRO A 320 35.48 -27.08 0.02
CA PRO A 320 34.18 -27.70 0.21
C PRO A 320 34.26 -29.09 -0.41
N ALA A 321 34.02 -30.12 0.40
CA ALA A 321 33.90 -31.48 -0.09
C ALA A 321 33.02 -31.41 -1.33
N GLU A 322 33.54 -31.88 -2.47
CA GLU A 322 32.97 -31.64 -3.78
C GLU A 322 31.46 -31.87 -3.73
N VAL A 323 30.67 -30.79 -3.84
CA VAL A 323 29.22 -30.89 -3.72
C VAL A 323 28.76 -31.59 -4.98
N ALA A 324 28.50 -32.90 -4.85
CA ALA A 324 28.07 -33.73 -5.96
C ALA A 324 26.81 -33.11 -6.59
N PHE A 325 26.94 -32.69 -7.86
CA PHE A 325 25.86 -32.03 -8.60
C PHE A 325 24.56 -32.87 -8.59
N ALA A 326 24.67 -34.20 -8.53
CA ALA A 326 23.52 -35.10 -8.37
C ALA A 326 22.61 -34.75 -7.18
N LYS A 327 23.16 -34.33 -6.04
CA LYS A 327 22.37 -33.91 -4.87
C LYS A 327 21.63 -32.59 -5.12
N VAL A 328 22.31 -31.63 -5.75
CA VAL A 328 21.73 -30.33 -6.14
C VAL A 328 20.63 -30.55 -7.17
N ARG A 329 20.86 -31.46 -8.12
CA ARG A 329 19.91 -31.81 -9.17
C ARG A 329 18.61 -32.36 -8.61
N HIS A 330 18.70 -33.23 -7.60
CA HIS A 330 17.53 -33.74 -6.89
C HIS A 330 16.67 -32.63 -6.29
N VAL A 331 17.29 -31.58 -5.74
CA VAL A 331 16.57 -30.40 -5.22
C VAL A 331 15.87 -29.65 -6.36
N PHE A 332 16.51 -29.46 -7.51
CA PHE A 332 15.85 -28.83 -8.66
C PHE A 332 14.65 -29.63 -9.16
N ASP A 333 14.80 -30.96 -9.25
CA ASP A 333 13.74 -31.87 -9.68
C ASP A 333 12.50 -31.75 -8.78
N GLN A 334 12.71 -31.75 -7.46
CA GLN A 334 11.61 -31.71 -6.49
C GLN A 334 11.02 -30.31 -6.28
N ARG A 335 11.84 -29.25 -6.34
CA ARG A 335 11.43 -27.92 -5.88
C ARG A 335 11.19 -26.91 -6.99
N CYS A 336 11.76 -27.11 -8.18
CA CYS A 336 11.84 -26.07 -9.21
C CYS A 336 11.12 -26.42 -10.52
N LEU A 337 11.09 -27.70 -10.92
CA LEU A 337 10.61 -28.07 -12.26
C LEU A 337 9.13 -27.85 -12.52
N LEU A 338 8.31 -27.69 -11.46
CA LEU A 338 6.90 -27.33 -11.61
C LEU A 338 6.72 -25.99 -12.37
N CYS A 339 7.66 -25.05 -12.20
CA CYS A 339 7.59 -23.73 -12.84
C CYS A 339 8.75 -23.44 -13.80
N HIS A 340 9.81 -24.25 -13.77
CA HIS A 340 11.04 -24.08 -14.54
C HIS A 340 11.46 -25.38 -15.23
N GLY A 341 10.49 -26.20 -15.66
CA GLY A 341 10.70 -27.42 -16.43
C GLY A 341 10.56 -27.20 -17.93
N GLU A 342 10.57 -28.28 -18.71
CA GLU A 342 10.39 -28.21 -20.16
C GLU A 342 9.03 -27.60 -20.55
N GLN A 343 7.97 -28.01 -19.87
CA GLN A 343 6.59 -27.62 -20.18
C GLN A 343 6.23 -26.21 -19.68
N VAL A 344 6.78 -25.81 -18.53
CA VAL A 344 6.49 -24.52 -17.89
C VAL A 344 7.81 -23.80 -17.64
N GLN A 345 8.01 -22.69 -18.34
CA GLN A 345 9.27 -21.93 -18.34
C GLN A 345 9.02 -20.52 -17.83
N MET A 346 8.66 -20.38 -16.56
CA MET A 346 8.36 -19.08 -15.97
C MET A 346 9.57 -18.15 -16.12
N LYS A 347 9.33 -16.94 -16.66
CA LYS A 347 10.38 -15.97 -17.02
C LYS A 347 11.44 -16.51 -17.99
N ASN A 348 11.09 -17.48 -18.84
CA ASN A 348 12.00 -18.13 -19.79
C ASN A 348 13.22 -18.77 -19.10
N VAL A 349 13.05 -19.25 -17.86
CA VAL A 349 14.10 -19.96 -17.12
C VAL A 349 13.79 -21.44 -17.11
N ARG A 350 14.75 -22.24 -17.56
CA ARG A 350 14.74 -23.71 -17.49
C ARG A 350 15.78 -24.21 -16.50
N LEU A 351 15.37 -25.14 -15.65
CA LEU A 351 16.22 -25.81 -14.67
C LEU A 351 16.18 -27.33 -14.84
N ASP A 352 15.57 -27.81 -15.93
CA ASP A 352 15.48 -29.23 -16.26
C ASP A 352 16.69 -29.74 -17.05
N SER A 353 17.46 -28.89 -17.73
CA SER A 353 18.71 -29.26 -18.41
C SER A 353 19.96 -28.77 -17.66
N VAL A 354 21.06 -29.52 -17.79
CA VAL A 354 22.36 -29.24 -17.17
C VAL A 354 22.95 -27.92 -17.67
N GLU A 355 22.82 -27.67 -18.97
CA GLU A 355 23.30 -26.47 -19.64
C GLU A 355 22.55 -25.23 -19.13
N GLN A 356 21.22 -25.33 -19.04
CA GLN A 356 20.38 -24.22 -18.60
C GLN A 356 20.57 -23.91 -17.11
N ILE A 357 20.78 -24.93 -16.28
CA ILE A 357 21.16 -24.74 -14.87
C ILE A 357 22.45 -23.91 -14.77
N SER A 358 23.48 -24.24 -15.57
CA SER A 358 24.74 -23.51 -15.54
C SER A 358 24.57 -22.06 -15.97
N VAL A 359 23.77 -21.79 -17.00
CA VAL A 359 23.48 -20.43 -17.49
C VAL A 359 22.75 -19.60 -16.42
N HIS A 360 21.84 -20.23 -15.66
CA HIS A 360 21.01 -19.54 -14.68
C HIS A 360 21.55 -19.61 -13.24
N ALA A 361 22.72 -20.19 -13.00
CA ALA A 361 23.26 -20.46 -11.66
C ALA A 361 23.29 -19.21 -10.74
N GLN A 362 23.74 -18.06 -11.26
CA GLN A 362 23.74 -16.79 -10.52
C GLN A 362 22.31 -16.36 -10.13
N ALA A 363 21.35 -16.44 -11.07
CA ALA A 363 19.97 -16.05 -10.80
C ALA A 363 19.32 -16.98 -9.78
N VAL A 364 19.58 -18.29 -9.87
CA VAL A 364 19.15 -19.29 -8.88
C VAL A 364 19.71 -18.95 -7.51
N TYR A 365 21.02 -18.70 -7.38
CA TYR A 365 21.64 -18.32 -6.11
C TYR A 365 20.97 -17.07 -5.50
N GLN A 366 20.73 -16.03 -6.30
CA GLN A 366 20.08 -14.81 -5.82
C GLN A 366 18.62 -15.03 -5.39
N GLN A 367 17.83 -15.79 -6.15
CA GLN A 367 16.40 -16.00 -5.90
C GLN A 367 16.13 -17.04 -4.80
N VAL A 368 16.96 -18.08 -4.72
CA VAL A 368 16.76 -19.23 -3.83
C VAL A 368 17.55 -19.07 -2.53
N VAL A 369 18.79 -18.61 -2.59
CA VAL A 369 19.69 -18.59 -1.41
C VAL A 369 19.67 -17.22 -0.75
N VAL A 370 19.92 -16.15 -1.52
CA VAL A 370 20.07 -14.80 -0.96
C VAL A 370 18.71 -14.21 -0.56
N SER A 371 17.77 -14.14 -1.49
CA SER A 371 16.48 -13.50 -1.23
C SER A 371 15.39 -14.44 -0.70
N LYS A 372 15.61 -15.75 -0.82
CA LYS A 372 14.65 -16.81 -0.44
C LYS A 372 13.22 -16.60 -1.00
N ILE A 373 13.10 -15.92 -2.15
CA ILE A 373 11.80 -15.64 -2.79
C ILE A 373 11.25 -16.88 -3.49
N MET A 374 12.15 -17.71 -4.03
CA MET A 374 11.79 -18.93 -4.74
C MET A 374 12.06 -20.16 -3.87
N PRO A 375 11.21 -21.21 -3.93
CA PRO A 375 9.92 -21.28 -4.64
C PRO A 375 8.90 -20.28 -4.06
N MET A 376 8.03 -19.71 -4.89
CA MET A 376 7.10 -18.65 -4.45
C MET A 376 6.28 -19.10 -3.25
N ALA A 377 6.29 -18.28 -2.18
CA ALA A 377 5.62 -18.56 -0.90
C ALA A 377 5.99 -19.94 -0.29
N ASN A 378 7.20 -20.42 -0.60
CA ASN A 378 7.68 -21.75 -0.27
C ASN A 378 6.71 -22.89 -0.66
N SER A 379 6.04 -22.76 -1.82
CA SER A 379 4.97 -23.65 -2.26
C SER A 379 5.36 -25.13 -2.37
N THR A 380 6.64 -25.42 -2.60
CA THR A 380 7.16 -26.80 -2.67
C THR A 380 7.86 -27.25 -1.39
N GLY A 381 7.84 -26.45 -0.31
CA GLY A 381 8.39 -26.83 0.99
C GLY A 381 9.92 -26.95 1.01
N MET A 382 10.64 -26.08 0.29
CA MET A 382 12.10 -26.07 0.29
C MET A 382 12.65 -25.66 1.65
N THR A 383 13.55 -26.47 2.18
CA THR A 383 14.22 -26.33 3.48
C THR A 383 15.44 -25.41 3.41
N ASP A 384 15.90 -24.91 4.56
CA ASP A 384 17.12 -24.11 4.63
C ASP A 384 18.38 -24.94 4.31
N ASP A 385 18.39 -26.25 4.59
CA ASP A 385 19.50 -27.14 4.23
C ASP A 385 19.61 -27.32 2.71
N GLU A 386 18.47 -27.47 2.01
CA GLU A 386 18.45 -27.51 0.54
C GLU A 386 18.93 -26.18 -0.07
N ARG A 387 18.57 -25.04 0.54
CA ARG A 387 19.09 -23.73 0.12
C ARG A 387 20.59 -23.60 0.37
N ALA A 388 21.07 -24.08 1.52
CA ALA A 388 22.49 -24.10 1.85
C ALA A 388 23.28 -24.98 0.88
N LEU A 389 22.72 -26.13 0.47
CA LEU A 389 23.31 -27.00 -0.55
C LEU A 389 23.48 -26.29 -1.89
N ILE A 390 22.44 -25.60 -2.37
CA ILE A 390 22.51 -24.78 -3.60
C ILE A 390 23.54 -23.65 -3.44
N GLY A 391 23.59 -23.03 -2.26
CA GLY A 391 24.56 -21.97 -1.94
C GLY A 391 26.00 -22.46 -2.01
N ALA A 392 26.30 -23.59 -1.38
CA ALA A 392 27.63 -24.21 -1.40
C ALA A 392 28.03 -24.63 -2.81
N TRP A 393 27.12 -25.23 -3.58
CA TRP A 393 27.34 -25.56 -4.99
C TRP A 393 27.69 -24.35 -5.84
N PHE A 394 26.93 -23.25 -5.68
CA PHE A 394 27.18 -22.01 -6.42
C PHE A 394 28.55 -21.41 -6.06
N GLN A 395 28.88 -21.35 -4.77
CA GLN A 395 30.16 -20.84 -4.27
C GLN A 395 31.36 -21.71 -4.68
N ALA A 396 31.15 -23.02 -4.89
CA ALA A 396 32.15 -23.94 -5.44
C ALA A 396 32.33 -23.83 -6.97
N GLY A 397 31.74 -22.80 -7.61
CA GLY A 397 31.86 -22.53 -9.04
C GLY A 397 30.71 -23.10 -9.89
N ALA A 398 29.62 -23.53 -9.26
CA ALA A 398 28.41 -24.01 -9.94
C ALA A 398 28.66 -25.14 -10.96
N LYS A 399 29.61 -26.04 -10.66
CA LYS A 399 29.97 -27.15 -11.56
C LYS A 399 28.79 -28.10 -11.75
N THR A 400 28.52 -28.46 -13.00
CA THR A 400 27.40 -29.34 -13.36
C THR A 400 27.87 -30.71 -13.88
N ARG A 401 29.17 -30.98 -13.79
CA ARG A 401 29.85 -32.22 -14.20
C ARG A 401 30.82 -32.67 -13.14
#